data_AF-A0AAV0V0Z9-F1
#
_entry.id   AF-A0AAV0V0Z9-F1
#
_cell.length_a   1.000
_cell.length_b   1.000
_cell.length_c   1.000
_cell.angle_alpha   90.00
_cell.angle_beta   90.00
_cell.angle_gamma   90.00
#
_symmetry.space_group_name_H-M   'P 1'
#
loop_
_entity.id
_entity.type
_entity.pdbx_description
1 polymer ?
#
loop_
_entity_poly.entity_id
_entity_poly.type
_entity_poly.pdbx_seq_one_letter_code
_entity_poly.pdbx_strand_id
1 'polypeptide(L)'
;MVVSAIETEAVLVRTVLCSSSNPGKVWEEWKQRIKAQLQSVQKKLRLQDSQAVEAARLHLDQAAARYRESSCSVHRGYFDEAMRYYKSTVTRTSQYNQDTAFDFHVANSKKSTKH
;
A
#
# COMPACT_ATOMS: atom_id res chain seq x y z
N MET A 1 -0.41 -8.81 -11.63
CA MET A 1 -1.06 -9.66 -10.61
C MET A 1 -2.34 -9.03 -10.03
N VAL A 2 -2.32 -7.81 -9.46
CA VAL A 2 -3.56 -7.19 -8.94
C VAL A 2 -4.47 -6.65 -10.05
N VAL A 3 -3.89 -5.97 -11.05
CA VAL A 3 -4.63 -5.41 -12.20
C VAL A 3 -5.41 -6.49 -12.95
N SER A 4 -4.75 -7.59 -13.31
CA SER A 4 -5.39 -8.71 -14.02
C SER A 4 -6.51 -9.38 -13.21
N ALA A 5 -6.41 -9.41 -11.88
CA ALA A 5 -7.48 -9.92 -11.02
C ALA A 5 -8.70 -8.99 -11.02
N ILE A 6 -8.49 -7.67 -10.99
CA ILE A 6 -9.55 -6.67 -11.07
C ILE A 6 -10.24 -6.73 -12.44
N GLU A 7 -9.49 -6.85 -13.53
CA GLU A 7 -10.02 -6.99 -14.89
C GLU A 7 -10.88 -8.25 -15.02
N THR A 8 -10.41 -9.38 -14.48
CA THR A 8 -11.17 -10.65 -14.48
C THR A 8 -12.47 -10.52 -13.68
N GLU A 9 -12.41 -9.89 -12.50
CA GLU A 9 -13.59 -9.68 -11.66
C GLU A 9 -14.61 -8.73 -12.29
N ALA A 10 -14.14 -7.72 -13.03
CA ALA A 10 -14.99 -6.80 -13.80
C ALA A 10 -15.73 -7.52 -14.94
N VAL A 11 -15.07 -8.42 -15.65
CA VAL A 11 -15.70 -9.25 -16.70
C VAL A 11 -16.77 -10.16 -16.10
N LEU A 12 -16.46 -10.83 -14.99
CA LEU A 12 -17.41 -11.72 -14.31
C LEU A 12 -18.66 -10.97 -13.85
N VAL A 13 -18.51 -9.77 -13.29
CA VAL A 13 -19.64 -8.98 -12.82
C VAL A 13 -20.47 -8.42 -13.95
N ARG A 14 -19.86 -8.02 -15.07
CA ARG A 14 -20.60 -7.65 -16.28
C ARG A 14 -21.51 -8.79 -16.75
N THR A 15 -21.01 -10.01 -16.77
CA THR A 15 -21.80 -11.19 -17.16
C THR A 15 -22.98 -11.41 -16.22
N VAL A 16 -22.76 -11.33 -14.89
CA VAL A 16 -23.81 -11.51 -13.88
C VAL A 16 -24.86 -10.39 -13.94
N LEU A 17 -24.46 -9.15 -14.21
CA LEU A 17 -25.37 -8.01 -14.37
C LEU A 17 -26.28 -8.18 -15.58
N CYS A 18 -25.75 -8.68 -16.70
CA CYS A 18 -26.53 -8.91 -17.91
C CYS A 18 -27.56 -10.04 -17.78
N SER A 19 -27.34 -11.00 -16.88
CA SER A 19 -28.24 -12.15 -16.67
C SER A 19 -29.14 -12.04 -15.45
N SER A 20 -29.00 -10.99 -14.62
CA SER A 20 -29.72 -10.85 -13.36
C SER A 20 -31.08 -10.19 -13.54
N SER A 21 -32.10 -10.72 -12.88
CA SER A 21 -33.42 -10.07 -12.77
C SER A 21 -33.39 -8.79 -11.93
N ASN A 22 -32.35 -8.60 -11.10
CA ASN A 22 -32.17 -7.45 -10.22
C ASN A 22 -30.74 -6.89 -10.34
N PRO A 23 -30.37 -6.29 -11.49
CA PRO A 23 -29.00 -5.85 -11.75
C PRO A 23 -28.54 -4.75 -10.78
N GLY A 24 -29.46 -3.90 -10.30
CA GLY A 24 -29.15 -2.87 -9.31
C GLY A 24 -28.62 -3.44 -7.99
N LYS A 25 -29.19 -4.55 -7.50
CA LYS A 25 -28.74 -5.20 -6.26
C LYS A 25 -27.37 -5.85 -6.42
N VAL A 26 -27.16 -6.55 -7.54
CA VAL A 26 -25.85 -7.14 -7.90
C VAL A 26 -24.77 -6.08 -7.99
N TRP A 27 -25.09 -4.92 -8.57
CA TRP A 27 -24.16 -3.79 -8.70
C TRP A 27 -23.76 -3.23 -7.33
N GLU A 28 -24.71 -3.03 -6.41
CA GLU A 28 -24.40 -2.54 -5.06
C GLU A 28 -23.54 -3.53 -4.27
N GLU A 29 -23.88 -4.82 -4.30
CA GLU A 29 -23.11 -5.86 -3.61
C GLU A 29 -21.67 -5.94 -4.15
N TRP A 30 -21.50 -5.88 -5.47
CA TRP A 30 -20.18 -5.86 -6.08
C TRP A 30 -19.37 -4.62 -5.70
N LYS A 31 -19.98 -3.43 -5.74
CA LYS A 31 -19.32 -2.18 -5.33
C LYS A 31 -18.79 -2.27 -3.90
N GLN A 32 -19.59 -2.80 -2.97
CA GLN A 32 -19.16 -2.98 -1.58
C GLN A 32 -17.99 -3.97 -1.48
N ARG A 33 -18.05 -5.09 -2.21
CA ARG A 33 -16.99 -6.11 -2.22
C ARG A 33 -15.66 -5.57 -2.75
N ILE A 34 -15.65 -4.97 -3.94
CA ILE A 34 -14.44 -4.41 -4.56
C ILE A 34 -13.85 -3.33 -3.68
N LYS A 35 -14.69 -2.47 -3.10
CA LYS A 35 -14.25 -1.45 -2.16
C LYS A 35 -13.54 -2.06 -0.94
N ALA A 36 -14.08 -3.12 -0.36
CA ALA A 36 -13.46 -3.81 0.76
C ALA A 36 -12.13 -4.47 0.37
N GLN A 37 -12.04 -5.08 -0.82
CA GLN A 37 -10.81 -5.66 -1.36
C GLN A 37 -9.73 -4.59 -1.59
N LEU A 38 -10.08 -3.47 -2.23
CA LEU A 38 -9.16 -2.35 -2.46
C LEU A 38 -8.63 -1.78 -1.14
N GLN A 39 -9.49 -1.60 -0.14
CA GLN A 39 -9.07 -1.19 1.21
C GLN A 39 -8.11 -2.20 1.86
N SER A 40 -8.35 -3.49 1.70
CA SER A 40 -7.48 -4.54 2.23
C SER A 40 -6.10 -4.51 1.57
N VAL A 41 -6.05 -4.36 0.24
CA VAL A 41 -4.80 -4.23 -0.52
C VAL A 41 -4.03 -2.97 -0.09
N GLN A 42 -4.70 -1.82 0.00
CA GLN A 42 -4.09 -0.57 0.45
C GLN A 42 -3.50 -0.70 1.86
N LYS A 43 -4.22 -1.32 2.80
CA LYS A 43 -3.70 -1.58 4.16
C LYS A 43 -2.47 -2.46 4.15
N LYS A 44 -2.46 -3.52 3.33
CA LYS A 44 -1.30 -4.41 3.19
C LYS A 44 -0.09 -3.67 2.62
N LEU A 45 -0.29 -2.87 1.57
CA LEU A 45 0.78 -2.05 0.99
C LEU A 45 1.36 -1.07 2.01
N ARG A 46 0.52 -0.37 2.78
CA ARG A 46 0.98 0.51 3.87
C ARG A 46 1.78 -0.23 4.94
N LEU A 47 1.34 -1.42 5.34
CA LEU A 47 2.07 -2.23 6.30
C LEU A 47 3.44 -2.64 5.76
N GLN A 48 3.50 -3.08 4.49
CA GLN A 48 4.75 -3.44 3.82
C GLN A 48 5.69 -2.23 3.70
N ASP A 49 5.17 -1.06 3.37
CA ASP A 49 5.94 0.18 3.27
C ASP A 49 6.52 0.57 4.64
N SER A 50 5.72 0.53 5.71
CA SER A 50 6.21 0.77 7.07
C SER A 50 7.30 -0.22 7.48
N GLN A 51 7.10 -1.52 7.19
CA GLN A 51 8.10 -2.55 7.47
C GLN A 51 9.39 -2.32 6.68
N ALA A 52 9.30 -1.93 5.41
CA ALA A 52 10.46 -1.65 4.57
C ALA A 52 11.26 -0.44 5.08
N VAL A 53 10.57 0.62 5.53
CA VAL A 53 11.21 1.80 6.11
C VAL A 53 11.92 1.45 7.42
N GLU A 54 11.28 0.68 8.31
CA GLU A 54 11.91 0.26 9.57
C GLU A 54 13.11 -0.67 9.33
N ALA A 55 13.03 -1.60 8.38
CA ALA A 55 14.16 -2.44 8.01
C ALA A 55 15.34 -1.62 7.46
N ALA A 56 15.06 -0.63 6.60
CA ALA A 56 16.09 0.26 6.07
C ALA A 56 16.73 1.13 7.17
N ARG A 57 15.93 1.58 8.14
CA ARG A 57 16.40 2.33 9.32
C ARG A 57 17.32 1.48 10.20
N LEU A 58 16.92 0.24 10.53
CA LEU A 58 17.75 -0.68 11.30
C LEU A 58 19.10 -0.93 10.63
N HIS A 59 19.11 -1.10 9.31
CA HIS A 59 20.34 -1.27 8.55
C HIS A 59 21.24 -0.02 8.63
N LEU A 60 20.65 1.18 8.53
CA LEU A 60 21.38 2.43 8.72
C LEU A 60 21.97 2.56 10.13
N ASP A 61 21.21 2.22 11.17
CA ASP A 61 21.65 2.27 12.56
C ASP A 61 22.82 1.31 12.81
N GLN A 62 22.76 0.09 12.23
CA GLN A 62 23.87 -0.87 12.29
C GLN A 62 25.12 -0.36 11.57
N ALA A 63 24.98 0.22 10.38
CA ALA A 63 26.09 0.80 9.65
C ALA A 63 26.71 1.99 10.41
N ALA A 64 25.87 2.82 11.05
CA ALA A 64 26.30 3.94 11.88
C ALA A 64 27.10 3.48 13.10
N ALA A 65 26.65 2.43 13.79
CA ALA A 65 27.36 1.84 14.93
C ALA A 65 28.75 1.36 14.53
N ARG A 66 28.85 0.59 13.44
CA ARG A 66 30.14 0.09 12.91
C ARG A 66 31.09 1.20 12.49
N TYR A 67 30.56 2.28 11.91
CA TYR A 67 31.37 3.45 11.55
C TYR A 67 31.92 4.15 12.80
N ARG A 68 31.13 4.29 13.86
CA ARG A 68 31.59 4.89 15.13
C ARG A 68 32.68 4.06 15.80
N GLU A 69 32.60 2.73 15.74
CA GLU A 69 33.57 1.83 16.38
C GLU A 69 34.94 1.80 15.70
N SER A 70 34.98 1.90 14.37
CA SER A 70 36.20 1.64 13.60
C SER A 70 36.74 2.85 12.82
N SER A 71 35.92 3.89 12.63
CA SER A 71 36.24 5.17 11.96
C SER A 71 37.07 5.02 10.67
N CYS A 72 36.90 3.92 9.93
CA CYS A 72 37.67 3.62 8.73
C CYS A 72 36.87 3.95 7.45
N SER A 73 37.58 4.22 6.35
CA SER A 73 36.99 4.63 5.06
C SER A 73 35.99 3.61 4.49
N VAL A 74 36.19 2.32 4.76
CA VAL A 74 35.28 1.24 4.34
C VAL A 74 33.94 1.32 5.08
N HIS A 75 33.97 1.55 6.40
CA HIS A 75 32.75 1.67 7.20
C HIS A 75 31.98 2.96 6.90
N ARG A 76 32.68 4.03 6.49
CA ARG A 76 32.06 5.24 5.95
C ARG A 76 31.27 4.92 4.66
N GLY A 77 31.85 4.15 3.75
CA GLY A 77 31.20 3.72 2.52
C GLY A 77 29.90 2.94 2.77
N TYR A 78 29.92 1.99 3.71
CA TYR A 78 28.72 1.25 4.10
C TYR A 78 27.64 2.13 4.73
N PHE A 79 28.02 3.12 5.54
CA PHE A 79 27.08 4.08 6.11
C PHE A 79 26.43 4.96 5.02
N ASP A 80 27.22 5.48 4.08
CA ASP A 80 26.70 6.33 3.00
C ASP A 80 25.76 5.54 2.07
N GLU A 81 26.07 4.27 1.81
CA GLU A 81 25.19 3.36 1.06
C GLU A 81 23.89 3.08 1.81
N ALA A 82 23.95 2.74 3.09
CA ALA A 82 22.76 2.51 3.92
C ALA A 82 21.88 3.76 4.01
N MET A 83 22.48 4.95 4.08
CA MET A 83 21.78 6.24 4.09
C MET A 83 21.07 6.49 2.76
N ARG A 84 21.73 6.18 1.63
CA ARG A 84 21.12 6.29 0.29
C ARG A 84 19.93 5.33 0.15
N TYR A 85 20.09 4.10 0.61
CA TYR A 85 19.03 3.09 0.60
C TYR A 85 17.82 3.51 1.46
N TYR A 86 18.06 4.03 2.67
CA TYR A 86 17.02 4.56 3.54
C TYR A 86 16.26 5.71 2.87
N LYS A 87 16.96 6.71 2.34
CA LYS A 87 16.34 7.86 1.64
C LYS A 87 15.51 7.44 0.44
N SER A 88 16.02 6.51 -0.37
CA SER A 88 15.30 5.96 -1.52
C SER A 88 14.03 5.22 -1.07
N THR A 89 14.13 4.41 -0.01
CA THR A 89 12.99 3.68 0.55
C THR A 89 11.92 4.64 1.06
N VAL A 90 12.28 5.64 1.87
CA VAL A 90 11.35 6.67 2.37
C VAL A 90 10.69 7.45 1.23
N THR A 91 11.46 7.80 0.18
CA THR A 91 10.91 8.55 -0.98
C THR A 91 9.92 7.69 -1.78
N ARG A 92 10.23 6.40 -1.97
CA ARG A 92 9.37 5.47 -2.67
C ARG A 92 8.07 5.21 -1.92
N THR A 93 8.13 5.10 -0.59
CA THR A 93 6.95 4.85 0.25
C THR A 93 6.14 6.12 0.53
N SER A 94 6.76 7.30 0.53
CA SER A 94 6.03 8.57 0.72
C SER A 94 5.10 8.89 -0.45
N GLN A 95 5.41 8.44 -1.67
CA GLN A 95 4.55 8.61 -2.85
C GLN A 95 3.21 7.84 -2.74
N TYR A 96 3.17 6.72 -1.99
CA TYR A 96 1.94 5.93 -1.78
C TYR A 96 1.14 6.35 -0.54
N ASN A 97 1.78 7.01 0.43
CA ASN A 97 1.14 7.40 1.69
C ASN A 97 0.29 8.68 1.61
N GLN A 98 0.22 9.36 0.46
CA GLN A 98 -0.48 10.65 0.32
C GLN A 98 -1.94 10.57 -0.15
N ASP A 99 -2.52 9.39 -0.40
CA ASP A 99 -3.95 9.33 -0.77
C ASP A 99 -4.88 9.38 0.45
N THR A 100 -4.81 10.47 1.20
CA THR A 100 -5.73 10.80 2.31
C THR A 100 -7.15 11.04 1.81
N ALA A 101 -7.31 11.40 0.53
CA ALA A 101 -8.62 11.59 -0.10
C ALA A 101 -9.37 10.26 -0.25
N PHE A 102 -8.69 9.19 -0.66
CA PHE A 102 -9.28 7.84 -0.67
C PHE A 102 -9.73 7.42 0.73
N ASP A 103 -8.90 7.62 1.77
CA ASP A 103 -9.25 7.28 3.14
C ASP A 103 -10.47 8.06 3.66
N PHE A 104 -10.55 9.36 3.34
CA PHE A 104 -11.68 10.21 3.71
C PHE A 104 -12.98 9.75 3.02
N HIS A 105 -12.90 9.43 1.72
CA HIS A 105 -14.04 8.92 0.96
C HIS A 105 -14.49 7.53 1.46
N VAL A 106 -13.53 6.68 1.86
CA VAL A 106 -13.78 5.39 2.51
C VAL A 106 -14.47 5.57 3.87
N ALA A 107 -13.95 6.43 4.74
CA ALA A 107 -14.50 6.65 6.07
C ALA A 107 -15.94 7.20 6.04
N ASN A 108 -16.23 8.10 5.10
CA ASN A 108 -17.55 8.71 4.98
C ASN A 108 -18.57 7.80 4.29
N SER A 109 -18.14 6.98 3.34
CA SER A 109 -19.05 6.04 2.68
C SER A 109 -19.65 4.97 3.61
N LYS A 110 -18.94 4.59 4.68
CA LYS A 110 -19.46 3.69 5.72
C LYS A 110 -20.51 4.36 6.63
N LYS A 111 -20.54 5.69 6.67
CA LYS A 111 -21.53 6.48 7.42
C LYS A 111 -22.80 6.72 6.59
N SER A 112 -22.69 6.74 5.27
CA SER A 112 -23.78 7.12 4.35
C SER A 112 -24.81 6.02 4.06
N THR A 113 -24.60 4.77 4.48
CA THR A 113 -25.59 3.68 4.32
C THR A 113 -26.57 3.56 5.49
N LYS A 114 -26.60 4.55 6.39
CA LYS A 114 -27.64 4.70 7.41
C LYS A 114 -28.61 5.80 6.97
N HIS A 115 -29.48 5.51 6.03
CA HIS A 115 -30.70 6.31 5.85
C HIS A 115 -31.79 5.50 5.16
#